data_AF-A0A8T5TZJ8-F1
#
_entry.id   AF-A0A8T5TZJ8-F1
#
_cell.length_a   1.000
_cell.length_b   1.000
_cell.length_c   1.000
_cell.angle_alpha   90.00
_cell.angle_beta   90.00
_cell.angle_gamma   90.00
#
_symmetry.space_group_name_H-M   'P 1'
#
loop_
_entity.id
_entity.type
_entity.pdbx_description
1 polymer ?
#
loop_
_entity_poly.entity_id
_entity_poly.type
_entity_poly.pdbx_seq_one_letter_code
_entity_poly.pdbx_strand_id
1 'polypeptide(L)'
;MTNVSGVEFLNKLYTVVDKLYAIAKTQSYRLEKEWVENFTSLKEKPHLVRYIKVEKDKFLTDIDYRINALNIIMLSFDDGFHSIKSILTALYNSYFNGSEIFLSTFNEEDQVVLKYFVAKEILGNLIQYNQLDHNTVPLKYNIFARNYLLIKFKDQKTTEILDNLKKINIQLKADQLKKYMHEIALDGFITKKKTGNSLSYSLKKELEISEEGKMTYTQTIRSLVDWPTLFYRSYYNVRELNVTIDDNSKHSEFLNKALQQAATQGYKACHDVFKNLIEYFEKLKK
;
A
#
# COMPACT_ATOMS: atom_id res chain seq x y z
N MET A 1 11.49 7.36 -22.87
CA MET A 1 10.46 6.46 -23.40
C MET A 1 11.00 5.86 -24.67
N THR A 2 10.76 4.58 -24.92
CA THR A 2 11.19 3.90 -26.15
C THR A 2 10.09 4.00 -27.19
N ASN A 3 10.43 4.32 -28.44
CA ASN A 3 9.47 4.31 -29.54
C ASN A 3 9.15 2.88 -29.94
N VAL A 4 7.88 2.56 -30.15
CA VAL A 4 7.41 1.24 -30.55
C VAL A 4 6.30 1.36 -31.59
N SER A 5 6.15 0.35 -32.42
CA SER A 5 4.97 0.18 -33.27
C SER A 5 3.74 -0.23 -32.46
N GLY A 6 2.54 -0.08 -33.03
CA GLY A 6 1.29 -0.54 -32.42
C GLY A 6 1.27 -2.05 -32.14
N VAL A 7 1.89 -2.87 -33.01
CA VAL A 7 2.00 -4.33 -32.81
C VAL A 7 2.93 -4.65 -31.63
N GLU A 8 4.06 -3.97 -31.53
CA GLU A 8 4.99 -4.12 -30.40
C GLU A 8 4.34 -3.66 -29.10
N PHE A 9 3.58 -2.56 -29.14
CA PHE A 9 2.82 -2.07 -28.01
C PHE A 9 1.79 -3.11 -27.52
N LEU A 10 0.99 -3.70 -28.42
CA LEU A 10 0.00 -4.71 -28.04
C LEU A 10 0.64 -5.95 -27.40
N ASN A 11 1.79 -6.40 -27.93
CA ASN A 11 2.55 -7.49 -27.33
C ASN A 11 3.11 -7.13 -25.95
N LYS A 12 3.63 -5.91 -25.78
CA LYS A 12 4.07 -5.41 -24.47
C LYS A 12 2.91 -5.35 -23.47
N LEU A 13 1.75 -4.86 -23.91
CA LEU A 13 0.55 -4.82 -23.09
C LEU A 13 0.14 -6.21 -22.63
N TYR A 14 0.10 -7.19 -23.53
CA TYR A 14 -0.15 -8.59 -23.18
C TYR A 14 0.83 -9.12 -22.12
N THR A 15 2.13 -8.87 -22.29
CA THR A 15 3.16 -9.30 -21.32
C THR A 15 2.94 -8.68 -19.94
N VAL A 16 2.53 -7.41 -19.87
CA VAL A 16 2.21 -6.75 -18.60
C VAL A 16 0.95 -7.34 -17.97
N VAL A 17 -0.09 -7.61 -18.77
CA VAL A 17 -1.32 -8.27 -18.32
C VAL A 17 -1.02 -9.66 -17.73
N ASP A 18 -0.21 -10.47 -18.41
CA ASP A 18 0.17 -11.81 -17.93
C ASP A 18 1.04 -11.75 -16.66
N LYS A 19 1.96 -10.78 -16.58
CA LYS A 19 2.72 -10.49 -15.36
C LYS A 19 1.80 -10.18 -14.18
N LEU A 20 0.81 -9.29 -14.37
CA LEU A 20 -0.13 -8.91 -13.32
C LEU A 20 -1.00 -10.10 -12.89
N TYR A 21 -1.45 -10.93 -13.84
CA TYR A 21 -2.14 -12.18 -13.52
C TYR A 21 -1.29 -13.08 -12.60
N ALA A 22 -0.03 -13.31 -12.96
CA ALA A 22 0.86 -14.17 -12.18
C ALA A 22 1.08 -13.64 -10.74
N ILE A 23 1.24 -12.32 -10.60
CA ILE A 23 1.38 -11.66 -9.29
C ILE A 23 0.09 -11.81 -8.49
N ALA A 24 -1.07 -11.43 -9.05
CA ALA A 24 -2.36 -11.47 -8.35
C ALA A 24 -2.72 -12.89 -7.89
N LYS A 25 -2.51 -13.89 -8.74
CA LYS A 25 -2.74 -15.31 -8.40
C LYS A 25 -1.85 -15.75 -7.24
N THR A 26 -0.54 -15.49 -7.34
CA THR A 26 0.44 -15.93 -6.33
C THR A 26 0.21 -15.23 -4.99
N GLN A 27 0.00 -13.92 -5.03
CA GLN A 27 -0.15 -13.12 -3.82
C GLN A 27 -1.50 -13.34 -3.14
N SER A 28 -2.57 -13.61 -3.89
CA SER A 28 -3.88 -13.97 -3.30
C SER A 28 -3.81 -15.30 -2.60
N TYR A 29 -3.21 -16.32 -3.23
CA TYR A 29 -3.01 -17.62 -2.58
C TYR A 29 -2.17 -17.49 -1.31
N ARG A 30 -1.06 -16.72 -1.37
CA ARG A 30 -0.23 -16.47 -0.19
C ARG A 30 -1.03 -15.76 0.91
N LEU A 31 -1.78 -14.71 0.58
CA LEU A 31 -2.58 -13.98 1.56
C LEU A 31 -3.58 -14.90 2.24
N GLU A 32 -4.34 -15.68 1.47
CA GLU A 32 -5.33 -16.61 1.99
C GLU A 32 -4.69 -17.64 2.93
N LYS A 33 -3.59 -18.26 2.52
CA LYS A 33 -2.86 -19.23 3.34
C LYS A 33 -2.42 -18.63 4.68
N GLU A 34 -1.71 -17.50 4.63
CA GLU A 34 -1.17 -16.87 5.85
C GLU A 34 -2.30 -16.35 6.75
N TRP A 35 -3.42 -15.92 6.16
CA TRP A 35 -4.61 -15.54 6.91
C TRP A 35 -5.22 -16.72 7.63
N VAL A 36 -5.35 -17.88 6.97
CA VAL A 36 -5.89 -19.08 7.61
C VAL A 36 -4.98 -19.53 8.76
N GLU A 37 -3.67 -19.49 8.58
CA GLU A 37 -2.72 -19.91 9.61
C GLU A 37 -2.73 -19.00 10.85
N ASN A 38 -2.97 -17.69 10.68
CA ASN A 38 -2.79 -16.73 11.78
C ASN A 38 -4.08 -16.05 12.26
N PHE A 39 -5.05 -15.82 11.39
CA PHE A 39 -6.22 -14.97 11.61
C PHE A 39 -7.57 -15.70 11.49
N THR A 40 -7.59 -17.03 11.39
CA THR A 40 -8.86 -17.80 11.27
C THR A 40 -9.84 -17.55 12.42
N SER A 41 -9.35 -17.27 13.64
CA SER A 41 -10.20 -16.97 14.79
C SER A 41 -10.74 -15.53 14.83
N LEU A 42 -10.25 -14.65 13.95
CA LEU A 42 -10.71 -13.27 13.87
C LEU A 42 -11.99 -13.19 13.05
N LYS A 43 -12.82 -12.17 13.32
CA LYS A 43 -14.08 -11.95 12.60
C LYS A 43 -13.87 -11.46 11.16
N GLU A 44 -12.77 -10.75 10.91
CA GLU A 44 -12.42 -10.23 9.60
C GLU A 44 -12.06 -11.35 8.63
N LYS A 45 -12.39 -11.14 7.35
CA LYS A 45 -12.00 -12.02 6.26
C LYS A 45 -11.03 -11.31 5.32
N PRO A 46 -10.11 -12.04 4.68
CA PRO A 46 -9.22 -11.44 3.70
C PRO A 46 -10.03 -10.99 2.49
N HIS A 47 -9.73 -9.80 1.97
CA HIS A 47 -10.15 -9.44 0.62
C HIS A 47 -9.13 -10.01 -0.36
N LEU A 48 -9.55 -10.88 -1.27
CA LEU A 48 -8.65 -11.51 -2.24
C LEU A 48 -8.64 -10.73 -3.56
N VAL A 49 -7.50 -10.77 -4.27
CA VAL A 49 -7.32 -10.05 -5.53
C VAL A 49 -7.81 -10.92 -6.67
N ARG A 50 -8.83 -10.45 -7.40
CA ARG A 50 -9.28 -11.14 -8.62
C ARG A 50 -8.15 -11.20 -9.63
N TYR A 51 -8.14 -12.24 -10.44
CA TYR A 51 -7.15 -12.42 -11.50
C TYR A 51 -7.79 -13.10 -12.71
N ILE A 52 -7.25 -12.81 -13.89
CA ILE A 52 -7.68 -13.42 -15.15
C ILE A 52 -6.45 -13.92 -15.92
N LYS A 53 -6.48 -15.21 -16.30
CA LYS A 53 -5.52 -15.71 -17.28
C LYS A 53 -6.03 -15.36 -18.67
N VAL A 54 -5.22 -14.66 -19.44
CA VAL A 54 -5.61 -14.12 -20.75
C VAL A 54 -5.06 -15.00 -21.86
N GLU A 55 -5.89 -15.32 -22.85
CA GLU A 55 -5.48 -16.02 -24.07
C GLU A 55 -4.78 -15.03 -25.01
N LYS A 56 -3.52 -15.28 -25.34
CA LYS A 56 -2.69 -14.36 -26.16
C LYS A 56 -3.35 -14.01 -27.48
N ASP A 57 -3.75 -15.02 -28.25
CA ASP A 57 -4.26 -14.82 -29.60
C ASP A 57 -5.55 -14.00 -29.60
N LYS A 58 -6.47 -14.29 -28.67
CA LYS A 58 -7.70 -13.49 -28.49
C LYS A 58 -7.37 -12.07 -28.03
N PHE A 59 -6.45 -11.88 -27.10
CA PHE A 59 -6.06 -10.53 -26.65
C PHE A 59 -5.48 -9.67 -27.76
N LEU A 60 -4.71 -10.28 -28.67
CA LEU A 60 -4.10 -9.56 -29.80
C LEU A 60 -5.09 -9.29 -30.94
N THR A 61 -6.08 -10.16 -31.14
CA THR A 61 -6.97 -10.09 -32.32
C THR A 61 -8.37 -9.56 -32.03
N ASP A 62 -8.89 -9.75 -30.82
CA ASP A 62 -10.25 -9.38 -30.40
C ASP A 62 -10.19 -8.18 -29.43
N ILE A 63 -10.70 -7.04 -29.91
CA ILE A 63 -10.72 -5.79 -29.13
C ILE A 63 -11.68 -5.85 -27.94
N ASP A 64 -12.80 -6.57 -28.05
CA ASP A 64 -13.78 -6.70 -26.97
C ASP A 64 -13.24 -7.60 -25.86
N TYR A 65 -12.60 -8.70 -26.24
CA TYR A 65 -11.87 -9.56 -25.29
C TYR A 65 -10.76 -8.78 -24.57
N ARG A 66 -10.00 -7.97 -25.30
CA ARG A 66 -8.96 -7.10 -24.73
C ARG A 66 -9.53 -6.11 -23.72
N ILE A 67 -10.59 -5.38 -24.07
CA ILE A 67 -11.25 -4.41 -23.18
C ILE A 67 -11.74 -5.10 -21.91
N ASN A 68 -12.36 -6.27 -22.01
CA ASN A 68 -12.81 -7.03 -20.84
C ASN A 68 -11.63 -7.44 -19.93
N ALA A 69 -10.54 -7.95 -20.51
CA ALA A 69 -9.34 -8.32 -19.75
C ALA A 69 -8.73 -7.11 -19.01
N LEU A 70 -8.63 -5.95 -19.69
CA LEU A 70 -8.12 -4.72 -19.07
C LEU A 70 -9.03 -4.21 -17.95
N ASN A 71 -10.36 -4.30 -18.12
CA ASN A 71 -11.33 -3.96 -17.08
C ASN A 71 -11.15 -4.83 -15.83
N ILE A 72 -10.97 -6.14 -15.99
CA ILE A 72 -10.75 -7.04 -14.85
C ILE A 72 -9.47 -6.66 -14.10
N ILE A 73 -8.39 -6.30 -14.81
CA ILE A 73 -7.13 -5.86 -14.21
C ILE A 73 -7.27 -4.50 -13.51
N MET A 74 -8.03 -3.58 -14.09
CA MET A 74 -8.31 -2.31 -13.44
C MET A 74 -9.04 -2.53 -12.10
N LEU A 75 -10.06 -3.39 -12.09
CA LEU A 75 -10.80 -3.74 -10.87
C LEU A 75 -9.97 -4.51 -9.85
N SER A 76 -8.98 -5.29 -10.28
CA SER A 76 -8.08 -5.99 -9.35
C SER A 76 -7.09 -5.04 -8.67
N PHE A 77 -6.86 -3.83 -9.19
CA PHE A 77 -6.16 -2.78 -8.44
C PHE A 77 -6.98 -2.32 -7.23
N ASP A 78 -8.30 -2.20 -7.36
CA ASP A 78 -9.17 -1.89 -6.22
C ASP A 78 -9.16 -3.03 -5.20
N ASP A 79 -9.20 -4.27 -5.66
CA ASP A 79 -9.08 -5.42 -4.77
C ASP A 79 -7.77 -5.39 -3.99
N GLY A 80 -6.64 -5.10 -4.65
CA GLY A 80 -5.34 -5.01 -4.00
C GLY A 80 -5.29 -3.95 -2.90
N PHE A 81 -5.96 -2.81 -3.11
CA PHE A 81 -6.12 -1.78 -2.07
C PHE A 81 -6.96 -2.30 -0.90
N HIS A 82 -8.08 -2.96 -1.19
CA HIS A 82 -8.95 -3.56 -0.18
C HIS A 82 -8.31 -4.73 0.57
N SER A 83 -7.41 -5.51 -0.05
CA SER A 83 -6.60 -6.53 0.60
C SER A 83 -5.73 -5.91 1.69
N ILE A 84 -4.99 -4.84 1.38
CA ILE A 84 -4.18 -4.12 2.38
C ILE A 84 -5.06 -3.58 3.50
N LYS A 85 -6.22 -3.01 3.16
CA LYS A 85 -7.18 -2.52 4.15
C LYS A 85 -7.70 -3.63 5.06
N SER A 86 -8.00 -4.82 4.52
CA SER A 86 -8.46 -5.96 5.31
C SER A 86 -7.40 -6.41 6.32
N ILE A 87 -6.13 -6.48 5.90
CA ILE A 87 -4.99 -6.80 6.79
C ILE A 87 -4.89 -5.77 7.92
N LEU A 88 -4.88 -4.48 7.61
CA LEU A 88 -4.81 -3.42 8.62
C LEU A 88 -6.03 -3.43 9.55
N THR A 89 -7.22 -3.72 9.02
CA THR A 89 -8.46 -3.84 9.81
C THR A 89 -8.34 -5.01 10.79
N ALA A 90 -7.95 -6.20 10.32
CA ALA A 90 -7.78 -7.37 11.18
C ALA A 90 -6.72 -7.11 12.27
N LEU A 91 -5.59 -6.49 11.90
CA LEU A 91 -4.52 -6.15 12.83
C LEU A 91 -4.98 -5.17 13.92
N TYR A 92 -5.54 -4.02 13.56
CA TYR A 92 -5.80 -2.95 14.53
C TYR A 92 -7.16 -3.01 15.21
N ASN A 93 -8.17 -3.61 14.58
CA ASN A 93 -9.52 -3.66 15.15
C ASN A 93 -9.80 -4.95 15.92
N SER A 94 -9.06 -6.03 15.63
CA SER A 94 -9.29 -7.34 16.25
C SER A 94 -8.03 -7.87 16.91
N TYR A 95 -6.95 -8.10 16.16
CA TYR A 95 -5.75 -8.77 16.68
C TYR A 95 -5.09 -8.02 17.84
N PHE A 96 -4.70 -6.76 17.62
CA PHE A 96 -4.09 -5.89 18.63
C PHE A 96 -5.07 -5.37 19.68
N ASN A 97 -6.37 -5.52 19.44
CA ASN A 97 -7.44 -5.01 20.28
C ASN A 97 -7.98 -6.10 21.22
N GLY A 98 -7.05 -6.79 21.91
CA GLY A 98 -7.38 -7.76 22.95
C GLY A 98 -7.72 -9.16 22.46
N SER A 99 -7.26 -9.57 21.27
CA SER A 99 -7.41 -10.98 20.87
C SER A 99 -6.63 -11.90 21.81
N GLU A 100 -7.22 -13.04 22.19
CA GLU A 100 -6.58 -14.01 23.09
C GLU A 100 -5.24 -14.51 22.53
N ILE A 101 -5.17 -14.72 21.21
CA ILE A 101 -3.93 -15.13 20.54
C ILE A 101 -2.84 -14.09 20.78
N PHE A 102 -3.11 -12.81 20.55
CA PHE A 102 -2.12 -11.76 20.76
C PHE A 102 -1.68 -11.66 22.23
N LEU A 103 -2.65 -11.68 23.16
CA LEU A 103 -2.39 -11.52 24.60
C LEU A 103 -1.60 -12.70 25.19
N SER A 104 -1.83 -13.93 24.71
CA SER A 104 -1.13 -15.13 25.17
C SER A 104 0.24 -15.33 24.52
N THR A 105 0.47 -14.70 23.37
CA THR A 105 1.65 -14.96 22.52
C THR A 105 2.78 -13.95 22.74
N PHE A 106 2.47 -12.74 23.20
CA PHE A 106 3.45 -11.66 23.42
C PHE A 106 3.36 -11.14 24.85
N ASN A 107 4.49 -10.77 25.45
CA ASN A 107 4.50 -10.07 26.73
C ASN A 107 3.93 -8.64 26.58
N GLU A 108 3.56 -8.01 27.70
CA GLU A 108 2.90 -6.70 27.70
C GLU A 108 3.72 -5.60 27.00
N GLU A 109 5.05 -5.64 27.13
CA GLU A 109 5.95 -4.66 26.52
C GLU A 109 5.94 -4.79 24.99
N ASP A 110 6.12 -6.01 24.49
CA ASP A 110 6.07 -6.33 23.06
C ASP A 110 4.70 -6.04 22.46
N GLN A 111 3.63 -6.28 23.21
CA GLN A 111 2.27 -5.96 22.76
C GLN A 111 2.11 -4.46 22.46
N VAL A 112 2.74 -3.58 23.26
CA VAL A 112 2.71 -2.13 23.00
C VAL A 112 3.61 -1.78 21.82
N VAL A 113 4.84 -2.30 21.79
CA VAL A 113 5.83 -2.03 20.73
C VAL A 113 5.30 -2.46 19.36
N LEU A 114 4.68 -3.64 19.26
CA LEU A 114 4.20 -4.23 18.01
C LEU A 114 3.20 -3.34 17.28
N LYS A 115 2.32 -2.64 17.99
CA LYS A 115 1.34 -1.73 17.37
C LYS A 115 2.03 -0.57 16.65
N TYR A 116 3.11 -0.04 17.22
CA TYR A 116 3.89 1.03 16.58
C TYR A 116 4.81 0.49 15.49
N PHE A 117 5.43 -0.67 15.74
CA PHE A 117 6.32 -1.34 14.79
C PHE A 117 5.58 -1.68 13.50
N VAL A 118 4.42 -2.35 13.59
CA VAL A 118 3.64 -2.73 12.41
C VAL A 118 3.11 -1.53 11.65
N ALA A 119 2.68 -0.46 12.33
CA ALA A 119 2.32 0.80 11.66
C ALA A 119 3.49 1.37 10.88
N LYS A 120 4.69 1.39 11.46
CA LYS A 120 5.91 1.85 10.79
C LYS A 120 6.23 0.98 9.57
N GLU A 121 6.19 -0.34 9.69
CA GLU A 121 6.56 -1.24 8.61
C GLU A 121 5.58 -1.21 7.43
N ILE A 122 4.28 -1.00 7.68
CA ILE A 122 3.28 -0.89 6.59
C ILE A 122 3.15 0.57 6.13
N LEU A 123 2.68 1.44 7.02
CA LEU A 123 2.30 2.82 6.67
C LEU A 123 3.53 3.71 6.41
N GLY A 124 4.67 3.42 7.05
CA GLY A 124 5.92 4.13 6.77
C GLY A 124 6.42 3.88 5.35
N ASN A 125 6.16 2.68 4.81
CA ASN A 125 6.58 2.25 3.48
C ASN A 125 5.53 2.55 2.38
N LEU A 126 4.24 2.67 2.73
CA LEU A 126 3.13 2.83 1.78
C LEU A 126 2.50 4.23 1.81
N ILE A 127 3.30 5.26 1.51
CA ILE A 127 2.86 6.68 1.54
C ILE A 127 1.60 6.92 0.70
N GLN A 128 1.54 6.34 -0.50
CA GLN A 128 0.41 6.51 -1.41
C GLN A 128 -0.85 5.77 -0.93
N TYR A 129 -0.70 4.65 -0.24
CA TYR A 129 -1.84 4.00 0.43
C TYR A 129 -2.36 4.92 1.53
N ASN A 130 -1.47 5.47 2.36
CA ASN A 130 -1.86 6.39 3.42
C ASN A 130 -2.63 7.56 2.85
N GLN A 131 -2.20 8.18 1.73
CA GLN A 131 -2.93 9.29 1.10
C GLN A 131 -4.41 9.00 0.77
N LEU A 132 -4.79 7.72 0.69
CA LEU A 132 -6.13 7.25 0.32
C LEU A 132 -6.94 6.78 1.54
N ASP A 133 -6.32 6.19 2.57
CA ASP A 133 -7.01 5.70 3.77
C ASP A 133 -6.26 6.06 5.07
N HIS A 134 -6.93 6.82 5.94
CA HIS A 134 -6.41 7.20 7.27
C HIS A 134 -7.20 6.57 8.42
N ASN A 135 -8.33 5.92 8.12
CA ASN A 135 -9.31 5.55 9.13
C ASN A 135 -9.10 4.14 9.66
N THR A 136 -8.39 3.28 8.91
CA THR A 136 -8.20 1.89 9.30
C THR A 136 -7.24 1.72 10.47
N VAL A 137 -6.22 2.60 10.57
CA VAL A 137 -5.23 2.56 11.65
C VAL A 137 -5.43 3.77 12.56
N PRO A 138 -5.50 3.60 13.89
CA PRO A 138 -5.65 4.72 14.81
C PRO A 138 -4.58 5.79 14.60
N LEU A 139 -5.01 7.05 14.63
CA LEU A 139 -4.22 8.16 14.13
C LEU A 139 -2.85 8.33 14.84
N LYS A 140 -2.76 8.00 16.13
CA LYS A 140 -1.50 8.04 16.89
C LYS A 140 -0.39 7.18 16.25
N TYR A 141 -0.75 5.99 15.76
CA TYR A 141 0.22 5.09 15.12
C TYR A 141 0.64 5.60 13.75
N ASN A 142 -0.29 6.17 12.99
CA ASN A 142 0.02 6.78 11.69
C ASN A 142 0.94 8.00 11.85
N ILE A 143 0.66 8.88 12.83
CA ILE A 143 1.51 10.02 13.18
C ILE A 143 2.93 9.56 13.50
N PHE A 144 3.07 8.57 14.38
CA PHE A 144 4.38 8.09 14.78
C PHE A 144 5.11 7.40 13.62
N ALA A 145 4.47 6.46 12.93
CA ALA A 145 5.02 5.75 11.79
C ALA A 145 5.59 6.70 10.73
N ARG A 146 4.84 7.76 10.40
CA ARG A 146 5.25 8.71 9.36
C ARG A 146 6.43 9.59 9.76
N ASN A 147 6.59 9.85 11.05
CA ASN A 147 7.61 10.76 11.56
C ASN A 147 8.76 10.02 12.29
N TYR A 148 8.70 8.69 12.41
CA TYR A 148 9.63 7.90 13.23
C TYR A 148 11.10 8.19 12.91
N LEU A 149 11.50 8.05 11.65
CA LEU A 149 12.90 8.26 11.25
C LEU A 149 13.35 9.70 11.49
N LEU A 150 12.47 10.67 11.25
CA LEU A 150 12.78 12.07 11.52
C LEU A 150 12.92 12.29 13.03
N ILE A 151 11.98 11.84 13.86
CA ILE A 151 12.05 11.92 15.32
C ILE A 151 13.31 11.23 15.87
N LYS A 152 13.72 10.11 15.26
CA LYS A 152 14.93 9.35 15.61
C LYS A 152 16.21 10.15 15.37
N PHE A 153 16.35 10.76 14.19
CA PHE A 153 17.61 11.39 13.77
C PHE A 153 17.67 12.91 13.96
N LYS A 154 16.50 13.56 14.05
CA LYS A 154 16.37 15.02 14.12
C LYS A 154 15.10 15.38 14.87
N ASP A 155 15.24 15.79 16.13
CA ASP A 155 14.16 16.36 16.95
C ASP A 155 13.11 17.08 16.09
N GLN A 156 11.87 16.62 16.13
CA GLN A 156 10.82 17.14 15.25
C GLN A 156 9.96 18.15 16.00
N LYS A 157 9.83 19.35 15.43
CA LYS A 157 8.89 20.36 15.93
C LYS A 157 7.46 20.01 15.57
N THR A 158 6.51 20.48 16.37
CA THR A 158 5.07 20.32 16.11
C THR A 158 4.67 20.76 14.69
N THR A 159 5.23 21.87 14.19
CA THR A 159 4.95 22.37 12.84
C THR A 159 5.47 21.45 11.74
N GLU A 160 6.67 20.88 11.91
CA GLU A 160 7.28 19.96 10.94
C GLU A 160 6.48 18.66 10.83
N ILE A 161 6.02 18.13 11.97
CA ILE A 161 5.14 16.96 12.00
C ILE A 161 3.83 17.25 11.26
N LEU A 162 3.19 18.39 11.51
CA LEU A 162 1.97 18.77 10.80
C LEU A 162 2.18 18.86 9.28
N ASP A 163 3.30 19.42 8.83
CA ASP A 163 3.61 19.51 7.40
C ASP A 163 3.87 18.14 6.77
N ASN A 164 4.46 17.20 7.51
CA ASN A 164 4.59 15.82 7.06
C ASN A 164 3.25 15.09 6.95
N LEU A 165 2.31 15.35 7.87
CA LEU A 165 0.97 14.78 7.84
C LEU A 165 0.13 15.30 6.66
N LYS A 166 0.29 16.57 6.28
CA LYS A 166 -0.36 17.13 5.09
C LYS A 166 0.02 16.40 3.80
N LYS A 167 1.26 15.89 3.68
CA LYS A 167 1.73 15.13 2.50
C LYS A 167 0.97 13.81 2.31
N ILE A 168 0.38 13.30 3.38
CA ILE A 168 -0.51 12.14 3.36
C ILE A 168 -1.96 12.55 3.61
N ASN A 169 -2.39 13.76 3.23
CA ASN A 169 -3.78 14.20 3.33
C ASN A 169 -4.40 14.19 4.76
N ILE A 170 -3.58 14.16 5.81
CA ILE A 170 -4.04 14.28 7.19
C ILE A 170 -3.93 15.75 7.62
N GLN A 171 -5.08 16.37 7.88
CA GLN A 171 -5.15 17.73 8.40
C GLN A 171 -5.50 17.71 9.89
N LEU A 172 -4.58 18.17 10.73
CA LEU A 172 -4.76 18.27 12.18
C LEU A 172 -4.44 19.67 12.68
N LYS A 173 -5.18 20.11 13.70
CA LYS A 173 -4.82 21.30 14.47
C LYS A 173 -3.66 20.96 15.41
N ALA A 174 -2.83 21.96 15.72
CA ALA A 174 -1.68 21.79 16.61
C ALA A 174 -2.05 21.19 17.97
N ASP A 175 -3.19 21.57 18.55
CA ASP A 175 -3.63 21.04 19.84
C ASP A 175 -4.11 19.59 19.77
N GLN A 176 -4.69 19.16 18.65
CA GLN A 176 -5.00 17.74 18.42
C GLN A 176 -3.71 16.93 18.30
N LEU A 177 -2.73 17.41 17.54
CA LEU A 177 -1.44 16.75 17.44
C LEU A 177 -0.77 16.61 18.81
N LYS A 178 -0.78 17.67 19.64
CA LYS A 178 -0.20 17.62 21.00
C LYS A 178 -0.84 16.53 21.87
N LYS A 179 -2.14 16.24 21.72
CA LYS A 179 -2.82 15.16 22.44
C LYS A 179 -2.25 13.79 22.03
N TYR A 180 -2.18 13.50 20.73
CA TYR A 180 -1.60 12.24 20.25
C TYR A 180 -0.12 12.10 20.61
N MET A 181 0.67 13.17 20.49
CA MET A 181 2.08 13.12 20.88
C MET A 181 2.24 12.91 22.40
N HIS A 182 1.31 13.38 23.22
CA HIS A 182 1.31 13.08 24.64
C HIS A 182 1.01 11.60 24.90
N GLU A 183 0.03 11.01 24.21
CA GLU A 183 -0.26 9.57 24.29
C GLU A 183 0.98 8.73 23.90
N ILE A 184 1.65 9.08 22.79
CA ILE A 184 2.87 8.38 22.34
C ILE A 184 4.00 8.51 23.38
N ALA A 185 4.09 9.65 24.07
CA ALA A 185 5.05 9.84 25.15
C ALA A 185 4.73 9.02 26.40
N LEU A 186 3.44 8.88 26.75
CA LEU A 186 2.98 7.99 27.83
C LEU A 186 3.25 6.53 27.52
N ASP A 187 3.11 6.12 26.26
CA ASP A 187 3.50 4.79 25.77
C ASP A 187 5.03 4.59 25.78
N GLY A 188 5.82 5.63 26.10
CA GLY A 188 7.26 5.53 26.40
C GLY A 188 8.22 5.71 25.22
N PHE A 189 7.72 6.00 24.01
CA PHE A 189 8.55 6.03 22.80
C PHE A 189 9.25 7.35 22.54
N ILE A 190 8.71 8.46 23.03
CA ILE A 190 9.26 9.79 22.77
C ILE A 190 9.39 10.62 24.04
N THR A 191 10.31 11.58 24.02
CA THR A 191 10.34 12.67 24.99
C THR A 191 9.89 13.98 24.35
N LYS A 192 9.41 14.88 25.22
CA LYS A 192 8.90 16.20 24.84
C LYS A 192 9.83 17.26 25.41
N LYS A 193 10.36 18.13 24.55
CA LYS A 193 11.19 19.27 24.95
C LYS A 193 10.48 20.58 24.58
N LYS A 194 10.40 21.50 25.53
CA LYS A 194 9.84 22.84 25.31
C LYS A 194 10.98 23.84 25.25
N THR A 195 11.07 24.58 24.14
CA THR A 195 12.03 25.67 23.96
C THR A 195 11.26 26.93 23.58
N GLY A 196 11.15 27.86 24.52
CA GLY A 196 10.25 29.02 24.40
C GLY A 196 8.80 28.59 24.17
N ASN A 197 8.18 29.10 23.10
CA ASN A 197 6.82 28.74 22.69
C ASN A 197 6.76 27.49 21.78
N SER A 198 7.92 26.91 21.44
CA SER A 198 8.01 25.76 20.54
C SER A 198 8.12 24.44 21.29
N LEU A 199 7.54 23.41 20.68
CA LEU A 199 7.51 22.05 21.19
C LEU A 199 8.17 21.10 20.19
N SER A 200 9.21 20.40 20.64
CA SER A 200 9.91 19.38 19.86
C SER A 200 9.84 18.01 20.55
N TYR A 201 9.97 16.98 19.72
CA TYR A 201 9.89 15.58 20.12
C TYR A 201 11.12 14.83 19.64
N SER A 202 11.70 14.02 20.52
CA SER A 202 12.85 13.16 20.22
C SER A 202 12.55 11.72 20.61
N LEU A 203 13.22 10.77 19.97
CA LEU A 203 13.04 9.36 20.29
C LEU A 203 13.63 9.06 21.68
N LYS A 204 12.82 8.45 22.56
CA LYS A 204 13.26 7.96 23.87
C LYS A 204 13.71 6.50 23.79
N LYS A 205 12.95 5.70 23.05
CA LYS A 205 13.14 4.25 22.93
C LYS A 205 12.88 3.81 21.49
N GLU A 206 13.75 2.96 20.96
CA GLU A 206 13.56 2.35 19.64
C GLU A 206 12.36 1.39 19.63
N LEU A 207 11.81 1.16 18.43
CA LEU A 207 10.80 0.12 18.22
C LEU A 207 11.45 -1.26 18.15
N GLU A 208 12.04 -1.67 19.26
CA GLU A 208 12.67 -2.97 19.44
C GLU A 208 11.76 -3.88 20.26
N ILE A 209 11.40 -5.01 19.64
CA ILE A 209 10.70 -6.13 20.26
C ILE A 209 11.76 -7.00 20.94
N SER A 210 11.41 -7.70 22.02
CA SER A 210 12.28 -8.70 22.65
C SER A 210 12.73 -9.79 21.67
N GLU A 211 13.78 -10.55 22.00
CA GLU A 211 14.26 -11.63 21.12
C GLU A 211 13.22 -12.73 20.96
N GLU A 212 12.56 -13.12 22.04
CA GLU A 212 11.43 -14.06 22.01
C GLU A 212 10.29 -13.50 21.16
N GLY A 213 9.93 -12.23 21.36
CA GLY A 213 8.90 -11.56 20.57
C GLY A 213 9.26 -11.46 19.09
N LYS A 214 10.53 -11.28 18.72
CA LYS A 214 10.98 -11.29 17.31
C LYS A 214 10.82 -12.67 16.68
N MET A 215 11.16 -13.73 17.39
CA MET A 215 10.96 -15.11 16.92
C MET A 215 9.48 -15.37 16.67
N THR A 216 8.65 -15.05 17.65
CA THR A 216 7.21 -15.23 17.58
C THR A 216 6.57 -14.38 16.48
N TYR A 217 6.95 -13.11 16.35
CA TYR A 217 6.53 -12.22 15.26
C TYR A 217 6.86 -12.84 13.90
N THR A 218 8.08 -13.37 13.75
CA THR A 218 8.56 -13.97 12.50
C THR A 218 7.78 -15.23 12.13
N GLN A 219 7.41 -16.04 13.11
CA GLN A 219 6.66 -17.29 12.91
C GLN A 219 5.16 -17.08 12.70
N THR A 220 4.62 -15.94 13.11
CA THR A 220 3.18 -15.66 13.09
C THR A 220 2.83 -14.59 12.04
N ILE A 221 2.77 -13.33 12.47
CA ILE A 221 2.15 -12.25 11.69
C ILE A 221 3.08 -11.57 10.70
N ARG A 222 4.40 -11.85 10.71
CA ARG A 222 5.36 -11.17 9.82
C ARG A 222 4.98 -11.27 8.35
N SER A 223 4.58 -12.44 7.87
CA SER A 223 4.16 -12.63 6.47
C SER A 223 3.01 -11.69 6.10
N LEU A 224 2.04 -11.51 6.99
CA LEU A 224 0.88 -10.63 6.78
C LEU A 224 1.27 -9.15 6.86
N VAL A 225 2.26 -8.80 7.70
CA VAL A 225 2.80 -7.43 7.80
C VAL A 225 3.65 -7.05 6.59
N ASP A 226 4.45 -7.99 6.06
CA ASP A 226 5.32 -7.77 4.90
C ASP A 226 4.53 -7.77 3.58
N TRP A 227 3.41 -8.53 3.53
CA TRP A 227 2.60 -8.70 2.32
C TRP A 227 2.16 -7.38 1.66
N PRO A 228 1.60 -6.38 2.38
CA PRO A 228 1.21 -5.11 1.78
C PRO A 228 2.33 -4.44 1.00
N THR A 229 3.54 -4.35 1.57
CA THR A 229 4.67 -3.68 0.92
C THR A 229 5.17 -4.46 -0.29
N LEU A 230 5.25 -5.79 -0.18
CA LEU A 230 5.68 -6.66 -1.28
C LEU A 230 4.68 -6.65 -2.44
N PHE A 231 3.39 -6.77 -2.13
CA PHE A 231 2.32 -6.71 -3.11
C PHE A 231 2.29 -5.34 -3.78
N TYR A 232 2.26 -4.25 -3.00
CA TYR A 232 2.16 -2.89 -3.56
C TYR A 232 3.32 -2.58 -4.50
N ARG A 233 4.55 -2.99 -4.13
CA ARG A 233 5.75 -2.74 -4.93
C ARG A 233 5.79 -3.52 -6.24
N SER A 234 5.25 -4.74 -6.24
CA SER A 234 5.25 -5.61 -7.42
C SER A 234 4.04 -5.35 -8.33
N TYR A 235 2.86 -5.20 -7.76
CA TYR A 235 1.60 -5.15 -8.48
C TYR A 235 1.32 -3.78 -9.09
N TYR A 236 1.56 -2.69 -8.36
CA TYR A 236 1.35 -1.33 -8.86
C TYR A 236 2.55 -0.77 -9.61
N ASN A 237 3.20 -1.61 -10.43
CA ASN A 237 4.34 -1.24 -11.25
C ASN A 237 4.15 -1.73 -12.68
N VAL A 238 3.81 -0.81 -13.57
CA VAL A 238 3.52 -1.07 -14.99
C VAL A 238 4.42 -0.25 -15.90
N ARG A 239 5.62 0.09 -15.43
CA ARG A 239 6.60 0.94 -16.13
C ARG A 239 7.00 0.42 -17.51
N GLU A 240 6.82 -0.87 -17.76
CA GLU A 240 7.04 -1.47 -19.08
C GLU A 240 6.10 -0.90 -20.16
N LEU A 241 4.98 -0.28 -19.75
CA LEU A 241 4.06 0.44 -20.63
C LEU A 241 4.48 1.90 -20.89
N ASN A 242 5.56 2.40 -20.27
CA ASN A 242 6.06 3.75 -20.49
C ASN A 242 6.82 3.87 -21.83
N VAL A 243 6.08 3.76 -22.92
CA VAL A 243 6.54 3.79 -24.31
C VAL A 243 5.84 4.89 -25.09
N THR A 244 6.44 5.29 -26.21
CA THR A 244 5.83 6.19 -27.20
C THR A 244 5.45 5.36 -28.41
N ILE A 245 4.23 5.49 -28.90
CA ILE A 245 3.79 4.80 -30.11
C ILE A 245 3.99 5.73 -31.30
N ASP A 246 4.79 5.29 -32.28
CA ASP A 246 5.25 6.07 -33.44
C ASP A 246 4.36 5.84 -34.68
N ASP A 247 3.08 5.61 -34.43
CA ASP A 247 2.10 5.28 -35.46
C ASP A 247 1.20 6.51 -35.66
N ASN A 248 0.95 6.88 -36.92
CA ASN A 248 -0.06 7.87 -37.33
C ASN A 248 -1.52 7.39 -37.08
N SER A 249 -1.72 6.55 -36.08
CA SER A 249 -3.01 5.99 -35.72
C SER A 249 -3.96 7.07 -35.20
N LYS A 250 -5.25 6.88 -35.50
CA LYS A 250 -6.34 7.68 -34.95
C LYS A 250 -6.26 7.57 -33.41
N HIS A 251 -6.04 8.70 -32.74
CA HIS A 251 -5.89 8.84 -31.27
C HIS A 251 -4.51 8.49 -30.65
N SER A 252 -3.41 8.48 -31.42
CA SER A 252 -2.05 8.25 -30.90
C SER A 252 -1.63 9.22 -29.79
N GLU A 253 -2.01 10.50 -29.88
CA GLU A 253 -1.72 11.51 -28.84
C GLU A 253 -2.37 11.18 -27.49
N PHE A 254 -3.64 10.74 -27.52
CA PHE A 254 -4.37 10.32 -26.32
C PHE A 254 -3.69 9.11 -25.66
N LEU A 255 -3.32 8.11 -26.46
CA LEU A 255 -2.64 6.92 -25.97
C LEU A 255 -1.26 7.26 -25.38
N ASN A 256 -0.44 8.05 -26.08
CA ASN A 256 0.88 8.45 -25.59
C ASN A 256 0.80 9.23 -24.26
N LYS A 257 -0.20 10.09 -24.09
CA LYS A 257 -0.45 10.78 -22.81
C LYS A 257 -0.84 9.81 -21.69
N ALA A 258 -1.64 8.80 -21.98
CA ALA A 258 -1.98 7.76 -21.02
C ALA A 258 -0.76 6.95 -20.60
N LEU A 259 0.08 6.54 -21.55
CA LEU A 259 1.27 5.72 -21.31
C LEU A 259 2.37 6.44 -20.51
N GLN A 260 2.48 7.77 -20.62
CA GLN A 260 3.38 8.57 -19.80
C GLN A 260 3.14 8.38 -18.29
N GLN A 261 1.88 8.14 -17.88
CA GLN A 261 1.55 7.94 -16.47
C GLN A 261 2.15 6.64 -15.92
N ALA A 262 2.45 5.66 -16.78
CA ALA A 262 3.09 4.40 -16.40
C ALA A 262 4.52 4.57 -15.86
N ALA A 263 5.16 5.73 -16.07
CA ALA A 263 6.44 6.07 -15.43
C ALA A 263 6.35 6.08 -13.90
N THR A 264 5.16 6.41 -13.37
CA THR A 264 4.90 6.52 -11.94
C THR A 264 4.39 5.19 -11.40
N GLN A 265 5.00 4.74 -10.30
CA GLN A 265 4.54 3.57 -9.57
C GLN A 265 3.43 3.97 -8.60
N GLY A 266 2.39 3.14 -8.46
CA GLY A 266 1.33 3.39 -7.50
C GLY A 266 -0.07 3.04 -7.95
N TYR A 267 -0.97 2.82 -6.99
CA TYR A 267 -2.38 2.50 -7.24
C TYR A 267 -3.01 3.47 -8.25
N LYS A 268 -2.98 4.78 -7.96
CA LYS A 268 -3.63 5.78 -8.81
C LYS A 268 -3.07 5.80 -10.23
N ALA A 269 -1.74 5.77 -10.36
CA ALA A 269 -1.08 5.79 -11.67
C ALA A 269 -1.42 4.54 -12.49
N CYS A 270 -1.35 3.34 -11.90
CA CYS A 270 -1.71 2.10 -12.56
C CYS A 270 -3.19 2.06 -12.96
N HIS A 271 -4.08 2.44 -12.03
CA HIS A 271 -5.51 2.51 -12.29
C HIS A 271 -5.84 3.46 -13.45
N ASP A 272 -5.28 4.68 -13.43
CA ASP A 272 -5.50 5.68 -14.48
C ASP A 272 -4.95 5.21 -15.85
N VAL A 273 -3.77 4.56 -15.89
CA VAL A 273 -3.23 3.96 -17.13
C VAL A 273 -4.21 2.96 -17.71
N PHE A 274 -4.69 1.99 -16.92
CA PHE A 274 -5.57 0.94 -17.42
C PHE A 274 -6.95 1.47 -17.82
N LYS A 275 -7.50 2.41 -17.05
CA LYS A 275 -8.73 3.13 -17.41
C LYS A 275 -8.58 3.81 -18.79
N ASN A 276 -7.50 4.55 -19.00
CA ASN A 276 -7.27 5.23 -20.26
C ASN A 276 -7.01 4.26 -21.43
N LEU A 277 -6.40 3.10 -21.17
CA LEU A 277 -6.25 2.05 -22.18
C LEU A 277 -7.60 1.47 -22.62
N ILE A 278 -8.51 1.23 -21.67
CA ILE A 278 -9.88 0.81 -21.96
C ILE A 278 -10.57 1.87 -22.84
N GLU A 279 -10.55 3.14 -22.43
CA GLU A 279 -11.11 4.24 -23.20
C GLU A 279 -10.50 4.36 -24.61
N TYR A 280 -9.20 4.10 -24.76
CA TYR A 280 -8.53 4.09 -26.06
C TYR A 280 -9.09 3.00 -26.98
N PHE A 281 -9.18 1.75 -26.50
CA PHE A 281 -9.70 0.65 -27.30
C PHE A 281 -11.20 0.80 -27.62
N GLU A 282 -11.98 1.37 -26.70
CA GLU A 282 -13.37 1.72 -26.97
C GLU A 282 -13.51 2.79 -28.07
N LYS A 283 -12.59 3.76 -28.14
CA LYS A 283 -12.55 4.75 -29.23
C LYS A 283 -12.16 4.12 -30.56
N LEU A 284 -11.24 3.17 -30.58
CA LEU A 284 -10.86 2.45 -31.81
C LEU A 284 -12.00 1.59 -32.37
N LYS A 285 -12.94 1.14 -31.54
CA LYS A 285 -14.14 0.40 -31.97
C LYS A 285 -15.16 1.29 -32.71
N LYS A 286 -15.10 2.62 -32.54
CA LYS A 286 -16.03 3.62 -33.12
C LYS A 286 -15.49 4.26 -34.39
#